data_AF-A0A645A0H0-F1
#
_entry.id   AF-A0A645A0H0-F1
#
_cell.length_a   1.000
_cell.length_b   1.000
_cell.length_c   1.000
_cell.angle_alpha   90.00
_cell.angle_beta   90.00
_cell.angle_gamma   90.00
#
_symmetry.space_group_name_H-M   'P 1'
#
loop_
_entity.id
_entity.type
_entity.pdbx_description
1 polymer ?
#
loop_
_entity_poly.entity_id
_entity_poly.type
_entity_poly.pdbx_seq_one_letter_code
_entity_poly.pdbx_strand_id
1 'polypeptide(L)'
;MPGVKNLIQYQKVIASESSVAFWNMFQAMGGEGAMVKMVHAKPSLANYDYTHINFRGGKYLAGLLYESLMYGYEQHKRREDYAK
;
A
#
# COMPACT_ATOMS: atom_id res chain seq x y z
N MET A 1 -3.18 -15.64 -6.71
CA MET A 1 -4.58 -15.32 -6.30
C MET A 1 -5.31 -14.44 -7.32
N PRO A 2 -6.12 -14.97 -8.26
CA PRO A 2 -6.79 -14.16 -9.29
C PRO A 2 -7.81 -13.15 -8.74
N GLY A 3 -8.64 -13.56 -7.77
CA GLY A 3 -9.67 -12.68 -7.19
C GLY A 3 -9.12 -11.41 -6.54
N VAL A 4 -8.03 -11.54 -5.78
CA VAL A 4 -7.34 -10.39 -5.15
C VAL A 4 -6.79 -9.43 -6.23
N LYS A 5 -6.14 -9.96 -7.27
CA LYS A 5 -5.59 -9.14 -8.36
C LYS A 5 -6.68 -8.39 -9.12
N ASN A 6 -7.79 -9.06 -9.40
CA ASN A 6 -8.93 -8.43 -10.07
C ASN A 6 -9.56 -7.33 -9.21
N LEU A 7 -9.75 -7.57 -7.90
CA LEU A 7 -10.28 -6.56 -6.99
C LEU A 7 -9.39 -5.31 -6.92
N ILE A 8 -8.08 -5.50 -6.82
CA ILE A 8 -7.10 -4.40 -6.83
C ILE A 8 -7.19 -3.59 -8.14
N GLN A 9 -7.36 -4.28 -9.27
CA GLN A 9 -7.51 -3.62 -10.57
C GLN A 9 -8.81 -2.80 -10.63
N TYR A 10 -9.93 -3.34 -10.15
CA TYR A 10 -11.20 -2.60 -10.07
C TYR A 10 -11.08 -1.37 -9.15
N GLN A 11 -10.47 -1.52 -7.97
CA GLN A 11 -10.25 -0.40 -7.05
C GLN A 11 -9.41 0.70 -7.70
N LYS A 12 -8.35 0.34 -8.45
CA LYS A 12 -7.52 1.30 -9.19
C LYS A 12 -8.32 2.04 -10.27
N VAL A 13 -9.14 1.32 -11.04
CA VAL A 13 -9.98 1.92 -12.09
C VAL A 13 -10.97 2.91 -11.48
N ILE A 14 -11.74 2.48 -10.47
CA ILE A 14 -12.74 3.31 -9.79
C ILE A 14 -12.09 4.58 -9.21
N ALA A 15 -10.92 4.44 -8.57
CA ALA A 15 -10.20 5.58 -8.02
C ALA A 15 -9.78 6.57 -9.12
N SER A 16 -9.29 6.08 -10.26
CA SER A 16 -8.94 6.91 -11.41
C SER A 16 -10.14 7.64 -12.00
N GLU A 17 -11.27 6.95 -12.18
CA GLU A 17 -12.51 7.53 -12.71
C GLU A 17 -13.12 8.55 -11.75
N SER A 18 -12.96 8.33 -10.44
CA SER A 18 -13.50 9.19 -9.39
C SER A 18 -12.56 10.33 -8.98
N SER A 19 -11.39 10.47 -9.61
CA SER A 19 -10.34 11.43 -9.20
C SER A 19 -9.91 11.29 -7.73
N VAL A 20 -9.87 10.05 -7.22
CA VAL A 20 -9.42 9.73 -5.87
C VAL A 20 -8.06 9.06 -5.93
N ALA A 21 -7.18 9.39 -4.98
CA ALA A 21 -5.87 8.75 -4.89
C ALA A 21 -6.00 7.24 -4.56
N PHE A 22 -5.19 6.42 -5.20
CA PHE A 22 -5.14 4.98 -4.95
C PHE A 22 -3.74 4.57 -4.46
N TRP A 23 -3.69 3.88 -3.32
CA TRP A 23 -2.46 3.29 -2.79
C TRP A 23 -2.59 1.77 -2.73
N ASN A 24 -1.70 1.07 -3.44
CA ASN A 24 -1.78 -0.37 -3.60
C ASN A 24 -1.11 -1.10 -2.43
N MET A 25 -1.88 -1.36 -1.37
CA MET A 25 -1.38 -2.07 -0.17
C MET A 25 -0.82 -3.46 -0.50
N PHE A 26 -1.42 -4.20 -1.44
CA PHE A 26 -0.92 -5.52 -1.84
C PHE A 26 0.50 -5.44 -2.41
N GLN A 27 0.77 -4.43 -3.24
CA GLN A 27 2.13 -4.19 -3.74
C GLN A 27 3.05 -3.68 -2.63
N ALA A 28 2.57 -2.80 -1.75
CA ALA A 28 3.35 -2.30 -0.61
C ALA A 28 3.78 -3.41 0.36
N MET A 29 2.97 -4.47 0.51
CA MET A 29 3.34 -5.67 1.26
C MET A 29 4.43 -6.50 0.57
N GLY A 30 4.64 -6.33 -0.74
CA GLY A 30 5.58 -7.12 -1.55
C GLY A 30 4.92 -8.07 -2.56
N GLY A 31 3.60 -7.94 -2.79
CA GLY A 31 2.88 -8.67 -3.83
C GLY A 31 2.60 -10.15 -3.52
N GLU A 32 2.71 -11.00 -4.55
CA GLU A 32 2.41 -12.44 -4.41
C GLU A 32 3.33 -13.09 -3.35
N GLY A 33 2.75 -13.86 -2.44
CA GLY A 33 3.48 -14.50 -1.34
C GLY A 33 3.90 -13.55 -0.21
N ALA A 34 3.61 -12.25 -0.28
CA ALA A 34 3.94 -11.29 0.76
C ALA A 34 3.36 -11.67 2.13
N MET A 35 2.09 -12.07 2.18
CA MET A 35 1.43 -12.44 3.44
C MET A 35 2.18 -13.58 4.15
N VAL A 36 2.55 -14.63 3.41
CA VAL A 36 3.33 -15.75 3.95
C VAL A 36 4.67 -15.27 4.50
N LYS A 37 5.37 -14.39 3.77
CA LYS A 37 6.62 -13.77 4.24
C LYS A 37 6.42 -12.96 5.52
N MET A 38 5.32 -12.20 5.61
CA MET A 38 5.01 -11.39 6.79
C MET A 38 4.66 -12.24 8.02
N VAL A 39 3.95 -13.35 7.83
CA VAL A 39 3.66 -14.32 8.91
C VAL A 39 4.94 -14.95 9.45
N HIS A 40 5.86 -15.34 8.57
CA HIS A 40 7.11 -16.01 8.95
C HIS A 40 8.30 -15.08 9.24
N ALA A 41 8.09 -13.76 9.15
CA ALA A 41 9.10 -12.77 9.54
C ALA A 41 9.49 -12.92 11.02
N LYS A 42 10.68 -12.47 11.38
CA LYS A 42 11.19 -12.48 12.77
C LYS A 42 11.63 -11.07 13.16
N PRO A 43 10.86 -10.32 13.99
CA PRO A 43 9.56 -10.71 14.55
C PRO A 43 8.44 -10.76 13.49
N SER A 44 7.39 -11.55 13.76
CA SER A 44 6.27 -11.69 12.82
C SER A 44 5.54 -10.36 12.62
N LEU A 45 5.11 -10.11 11.38
CA LEU A 45 4.38 -8.91 10.95
C LEU A 45 2.88 -9.19 10.70
N ALA A 46 2.45 -10.45 10.68
CA ALA A 46 1.07 -10.85 10.47
C ALA A 46 0.65 -11.99 11.41
N ASN A 47 -0.64 -12.20 11.57
CA ASN A 47 -1.19 -13.29 12.39
C ASN A 47 -1.10 -14.62 11.62
N TYR A 48 -1.07 -15.74 12.36
CA TYR A 48 -1.05 -17.09 11.78
C TYR A 48 -2.35 -17.50 11.07
N ASP A 49 -3.34 -16.59 10.97
CA ASP A 49 -4.53 -16.75 10.13
C ASP A 49 -4.28 -16.40 8.65
N TYR A 50 -3.05 -15.97 8.30
CA TYR A 50 -2.64 -15.59 6.95
C TYR A 50 -3.55 -14.54 6.30
N THR A 51 -4.24 -13.72 7.10
CA THR A 51 -5.20 -12.71 6.62
C THR A 51 -4.94 -11.36 7.28
N HIS A 52 -4.77 -11.33 8.61
CA HIS A 52 -4.65 -10.08 9.35
C HIS A 52 -3.18 -9.74 9.62
N ILE A 53 -2.76 -8.51 9.30
CA ILE A 53 -1.50 -7.97 9.80
C ILE A 53 -1.60 -7.74 11.31
N ASN A 54 -0.49 -7.94 12.04
CA ASN A 54 -0.44 -7.61 13.47
C ASN A 54 0.03 -6.15 13.65
N PHE A 55 0.13 -5.68 14.90
CA PHE A 55 0.54 -4.31 15.19
C PHE A 55 1.89 -3.91 14.54
N ARG A 56 2.85 -4.84 14.48
CA ARG A 56 4.17 -4.58 13.85
C ARG A 56 4.04 -4.44 12.33
N GLY A 57 3.25 -5.30 11.69
CA GLY A 57 2.95 -5.18 10.26
C GLY A 57 2.18 -3.91 9.94
N GLY A 58 1.22 -3.53 10.78
CA GLY A 58 0.51 -2.26 10.69
C GLY A 58 1.45 -1.08 10.75
N LYS A 59 2.37 -1.04 11.74
CA LYS A 59 3.38 0.01 11.86
C LYS A 59 4.29 0.09 10.63
N TYR A 60 4.72 -1.07 10.10
CA TYR A 60 5.54 -1.13 8.88
C TYR A 60 4.82 -0.54 7.66
N LEU A 61 3.59 -0.99 7.37
CA LEU A 61 2.84 -0.52 6.22
C LEU A 61 2.38 0.94 6.36
N ALA A 62 2.09 1.39 7.58
CA ALA A 62 1.79 2.80 7.84
C ALA A 62 2.98 3.71 7.51
N GLY A 63 4.21 3.26 7.76
CA GLY A 63 5.42 3.98 7.35
C GLY A 63 5.50 4.16 5.83
N LEU A 64 5.28 3.08 5.06
CA LEU A 64 5.29 3.14 3.60
C LEU A 64 4.19 4.05 3.04
N LEU A 65 2.99 4.03 3.64
CA LEU A 65 1.91 4.93 3.26
C LEU A 65 2.27 6.39 3.54
N TYR A 66 2.83 6.67 4.72
CA TYR A 66 3.27 8.02 5.09
C TYR A 66 4.32 8.56 4.12
N GLU A 67 5.36 7.78 3.81
CA GLU A 67 6.39 8.14 2.83
C GLU A 67 5.78 8.43 1.45
N SER A 68 4.81 7.61 1.02
CA SER A 68 4.11 7.80 -0.26
C SER A 68 3.32 9.12 -0.30
N LEU A 69 2.65 9.48 0.80
CA LEU A 69 1.91 10.73 0.94
C LEU A 69 2.84 11.94 0.92
N MET A 70 3.93 11.88 1.71
CA MET A 70 4.91 12.97 1.77
C MET A 70 5.59 13.19 0.43
N TYR A 71 5.97 12.11 -0.27
CA TYR A 71 6.51 12.21 -1.62
C TYR A 71 5.52 12.91 -2.58
N GLY A 72 4.24 12.52 -2.54
CA GLY A 72 3.19 13.15 -3.35
C GLY A 72 3.01 14.63 -3.05
N TYR A 73 3.03 15.01 -1.77
CA TYR A 73 2.98 16.39 -1.31
C TYR A 73 4.18 17.21 -1.83
N GLU A 74 5.39 16.70 -1.70
CA GLU A 74 6.59 17.37 -2.21
C GLU A 74 6.59 17.55 -3.73
N GLN A 75 6.07 16.57 -4.50
CA GLN A 75 5.89 16.73 -5.94
C GLN A 75 4.86 17.80 -6.28
N HIS A 76 3.78 17.89 -5.49
CA HIS A 76 2.78 18.92 -5.67
C HIS A 76 3.38 20.32 -5.44
N LYS A 77 4.07 20.54 -4.31
CA LYS A 77 4.74 21.83 -4.05
C LYS A 77 5.72 22.22 -5.14
N ARG A 78 6.56 21.28 -5.61
CA ARG A 78 7.50 21.54 -6.72
C ARG A 78 6.78 22.02 -7.97
N ARG A 79 5.64 21.41 -8.33
CA ARG A 79 4.84 21.84 -9.48
C ARG A 79 4.26 23.24 -9.31
N GLU A 80 3.82 23.59 -8.11
CA GLU A 80 3.36 24.95 -7.81
C GLU A 80 4.49 25.98 -7.94
N ASP A 81 5.71 25.65 -7.50
CA ASP A 81 6.85 26.56 -7.59
C ASP A 81 7.37 26.74 -9.03
N TYR A 82 7.31 25.71 -9.88
CA TYR A 82 7.63 25.84 -11.32
C TYR A 82 6.59 26.64 -12.11
N ALA A 83 5.36 26.72 -11.62
CA ALA A 83 4.26 27.43 -12.28
C ALA A 83 4.22 28.94 -11.92
N LYS A 84 5.05 29.38 -10.96
CA LYS A 84 5.27 30.78 -10.62
C LYS A 84 6.39 31.37 -11.48
#